data_AF-A0A0V0RJ72-F1
#
_entry.id   AF-A0A0V0RJ72-F1
#
_cell.length_a   1.000
_cell.length_b   1.000
_cell.length_c   1.000
_cell.angle_alpha   90.00
_cell.angle_beta   90.00
_cell.angle_gamma   90.00
#
_symmetry.space_group_name_H-M   'P 1'
#
loop_
_entity.id
_entity.type
_entity.pdbx_description
1 polymer ?
#
loop_
_entity_poly.entity_id
_entity_poly.type
_entity_poly.pdbx_seq_one_letter_code
_entity_poly.pdbx_strand_id
1 'polypeptide(L)'
;LYFPTAFENAVLFHLQRTMDRRVLKEKVSLPKTKKPHLVGRVYREKRKLSSEKRIFDQASISNNVDKLCEERYSRDYSWMARNPIKELLMNKLPVMLKNKPFYHGYLPKLDAEEILKNQENGSFIVRMTNECGDYCAVALSVKHEEKVVHYMIDVNINGRCFINSLMFNSVSEMIDYYVKSGRPIDETSSVRLKRPARFVEWQLESHHIVNLEKNIRIGKDSDVIRGVFLYKGKNADVAIKIPLSSIQTDSINILFDELRAMRQLKCNYTLKAYGIASFTCRPLLVTEYADRGTLHDYIRTNIMSVHEKLRYSRQIMSALKYLKDKNLIHRNIVAKKCFLFTSSEFELPTVKLGGFRYCISASEKDVKKVPRKLLCCSPPEAIKCNKWFFESDLWMSSMLMWSIFTGYVHPFREFVDDDPMNLYYYLLKGQRLPMSTDLLPDVQLIISQCQATNPSDRGTIEMALQRLTVLLDSHPYPKENSK
;
A
#
# COMPACT_ATOMS: atom_id res chain seq x y z
N LEU A 1 52.36 -12.42 -39.63
CA LEU A 1 51.90 -11.09 -39.19
C LEU A 1 50.95 -11.26 -38.01
N TYR A 2 51.33 -10.67 -36.87
CA TYR A 2 50.52 -10.19 -35.74
C TYR A 2 49.66 -11.14 -34.88
N PHE A 3 50.22 -11.45 -33.69
CA PHE A 3 49.57 -11.36 -32.35
C PHE A 3 49.13 -9.90 -32.04
N PRO A 4 48.32 -9.55 -30.99
CA PRO A 4 48.09 -10.19 -29.67
C PRO A 4 46.60 -10.29 -29.22
N THR A 5 46.11 -11.15 -28.32
CA THR A 5 46.34 -11.42 -26.86
C THR A 5 46.30 -10.20 -25.93
N ALA A 6 45.11 -9.84 -25.41
CA ALA A 6 44.99 -8.99 -24.20
C ALA A 6 43.66 -9.09 -23.43
N PHE A 7 42.58 -9.67 -23.98
CA PHE A 7 41.26 -9.59 -23.33
C PHE A 7 40.85 -10.81 -22.50
N GLU A 8 41.36 -12.01 -22.81
CA GLU A 8 40.90 -13.25 -22.15
C GLU A 8 41.64 -13.56 -20.84
N ASN A 9 42.84 -13.01 -20.62
CA ASN A 9 43.59 -13.22 -19.37
C ASN A 9 43.20 -12.26 -18.22
N ALA A 10 42.43 -11.20 -18.49
CA ALA A 10 41.98 -10.26 -17.46
C ALA A 10 40.74 -10.76 -16.68
N VAL A 11 39.93 -11.64 -17.27
CA VAL A 11 38.70 -12.17 -16.65
C VAL A 11 39.01 -13.33 -15.69
N LEU A 12 40.03 -14.14 -15.99
CA LEU A 12 40.46 -15.23 -15.11
C LEU A 12 41.25 -14.74 -13.87
N PHE A 13 41.98 -13.63 -13.97
CA PHE A 13 42.73 -13.08 -12.83
C PHE A 13 41.85 -12.38 -11.78
N HIS A 14 40.62 -11.95 -12.14
CA HIS A 14 39.70 -11.28 -11.22
C HIS A 14 38.78 -12.27 -10.46
N LEU A 15 38.48 -13.43 -11.06
CA LEU A 15 37.70 -14.51 -10.42
C LEU A 15 38.50 -15.30 -9.40
N GLN A 16 39.82 -15.40 -9.55
CA GLN A 16 40.68 -16.11 -8.59
C GLN A 16 40.96 -15.29 -7.32
N ARG A 17 40.94 -13.95 -7.40
CA ARG A 17 41.15 -13.05 -6.25
C ARG A 17 39.93 -12.85 -5.35
N THR A 18 38.73 -13.24 -5.81
CA THR A 18 37.48 -13.16 -5.03
C THR A 18 37.15 -14.46 -4.29
N MET A 19 37.76 -15.59 -4.67
CA MET A 19 37.60 -16.89 -3.99
C MET A 19 38.55 -17.06 -2.79
N ASP A 20 39.73 -16.43 -2.79
CA ASP A 20 40.72 -16.54 -1.69
C ASP A 20 40.48 -15.63 -0.47
N ARG A 21 39.36 -14.90 -0.41
CA ARG A 21 38.96 -14.12 0.78
C ARG A 21 37.87 -14.78 1.64
N ARG A 22 37.50 -16.03 1.34
CA ARG A 22 36.44 -16.77 2.05
C ARG A 22 36.91 -18.09 2.68
N VAL A 23 38.14 -18.21 3.13
CA VAL A 23 38.51 -19.27 4.11
C VAL A 23 39.62 -18.77 5.01
N LEU A 24 39.30 -18.31 6.22
CA LEU A 24 40.20 -18.39 7.37
C LEU A 24 39.38 -18.54 8.66
N LYS A 25 39.14 -19.83 8.96
CA LYS A 25 39.18 -20.48 10.29
C LYS A 25 38.28 -19.97 11.41
N GLU A 26 37.27 -20.80 11.70
CA GLU A 26 36.81 -21.08 13.06
C GLU A 26 38.00 -21.48 13.95
N LYS A 27 38.05 -20.91 15.17
CA LYS A 27 38.40 -21.67 16.36
C LYS A 27 37.50 -21.23 17.51
N VAL A 28 36.80 -22.23 18.02
CA VAL A 28 35.97 -22.25 19.23
C VAL A 28 36.76 -21.79 20.45
N SER A 29 36.18 -20.89 21.24
CA SER A 29 36.30 -20.88 22.69
C SER A 29 35.08 -20.19 23.32
N LEU A 30 34.32 -20.94 24.13
CA LEU A 30 33.28 -20.42 25.02
C LEU A 30 33.96 -19.75 26.23
N PRO A 31 33.61 -18.50 26.60
CA PRO A 31 33.84 -18.01 27.94
C PRO A 31 32.55 -18.04 28.75
N LYS A 32 32.65 -18.70 29.91
CA LYS A 32 31.70 -18.71 31.00
C LYS A 32 31.38 -17.29 31.50
N THR A 33 30.12 -17.08 31.86
CA THR A 33 29.60 -16.16 32.90
C THR A 33 30.22 -14.76 33.01
N LYS A 34 29.42 -13.73 32.72
CA LYS A 34 29.40 -12.47 33.48
C LYS A 34 28.10 -11.70 33.21
N LYS A 35 27.29 -11.50 34.25
CA LYS A 35 26.18 -10.52 34.27
C LYS A 35 26.72 -9.13 33.94
N PRO A 36 25.89 -8.26 33.34
CA PRO A 36 25.89 -6.87 33.76
C PRO A 36 24.50 -6.43 34.20
N HIS A 37 24.39 -6.09 35.49
CA HIS A 37 23.47 -5.08 35.96
C HIS A 37 23.85 -3.75 35.28
N LEU A 38 22.92 -3.14 34.53
CA LEU A 38 22.74 -1.69 34.35
C LEU A 38 21.78 -1.48 33.17
N VAL A 39 20.48 -1.66 33.42
CA VAL A 39 19.41 -1.12 32.58
C VAL A 39 18.48 -0.34 33.48
N GLY A 40 18.75 0.95 33.60
CA GLY A 40 17.93 1.89 34.34
C GLY A 40 18.43 3.30 34.04
N ARG A 41 17.57 4.10 33.40
CA ARG A 41 17.76 5.52 33.00
C ARG A 41 18.34 5.80 31.62
N VAL A 42 17.63 5.42 30.54
CA VAL A 42 17.56 6.24 29.31
C VAL A 42 16.20 6.03 28.63
N TYR A 43 15.06 6.29 29.29
CA TYR A 43 13.74 6.31 28.62
C TYR A 43 12.68 7.12 29.39
N ARG A 44 13.05 8.20 30.08
CA ARG A 44 12.09 8.99 30.89
C ARG A 44 12.06 10.50 30.68
N GLU A 45 12.74 11.05 29.67
CA GLU A 45 12.83 12.52 29.49
C GLU A 45 12.25 13.10 28.19
N LYS A 46 11.43 12.35 27.43
CA LYS A 46 10.72 12.89 26.25
C LYS A 46 9.20 12.96 26.34
N ARG A 47 8.61 12.77 27.52
CA ARG A 47 7.15 12.93 27.74
C ARG A 47 6.85 13.87 28.91
N LYS A 48 7.22 15.14 28.76
CA LYS A 48 6.66 16.28 29.51
C LYS A 48 6.64 17.50 28.61
N LEU A 49 5.77 17.50 27.60
CA LEU A 49 5.38 18.68 26.82
C LEU A 49 4.15 18.32 25.97
N SER A 50 3.02 18.12 26.62
CA SER A 50 1.71 18.15 25.94
C SER A 50 0.59 18.35 26.96
N SER A 51 0.38 19.59 27.40
CA SER A 51 -0.92 20.03 27.93
C SER A 51 -1.03 21.55 27.82
N GLU A 52 -0.93 22.08 26.60
CA GLU A 52 -1.45 23.41 26.31
C GLU A 52 -2.34 23.33 25.06
N LYS A 53 -3.63 23.57 25.29
CA LYS A 53 -4.63 23.84 24.25
C LYS A 53 -4.14 25.05 23.45
N ARG A 54 -3.66 24.83 22.23
CA ARG A 54 -3.49 25.92 21.27
C ARG A 54 -4.70 25.97 20.36
N ILE A 55 -5.51 27.01 20.58
CA ILE A 55 -6.44 27.54 19.59
C ILE A 55 -5.56 28.16 18.49
N PHE A 56 -5.70 27.71 17.25
CA PHE A 56 -4.92 28.23 16.12
C PHE A 56 -5.85 28.71 14.99
N ASP A 57 -5.53 29.90 14.50
CA ASP A 57 -6.15 30.58 13.38
C ASP A 57 -6.12 29.73 12.11
N GLN A 58 -7.27 29.66 11.43
CA GLN A 58 -7.51 28.84 10.24
C GLN A 58 -6.76 29.31 8.98
N ALA A 59 -6.07 30.45 9.01
CA ALA A 59 -5.51 31.09 7.81
C ALA A 59 -4.07 30.65 7.44
N SER A 60 -3.32 29.96 8.30
CA SER A 60 -1.91 29.60 8.06
C SER A 60 -1.64 28.11 7.75
N ILE A 61 -2.71 27.29 7.69
CA ILE A 61 -2.60 25.82 7.72
C ILE A 61 -2.62 25.18 6.32
N SER A 62 -3.01 25.91 5.26
CA SER A 62 -3.30 25.32 3.93
C SER A 62 -2.08 24.98 3.05
N ASN A 63 -0.84 25.28 3.47
CA ASN A 63 0.34 25.21 2.58
C ASN A 63 1.35 24.09 2.86
N ASN A 64 1.11 23.16 3.81
CA ASN A 64 2.15 22.18 4.18
C ASN A 64 2.18 20.90 3.32
N VAL A 65 1.04 20.40 2.85
CA VAL A 65 1.00 19.17 2.02
C VAL A 65 1.50 19.45 0.61
N ASP A 66 1.00 20.52 -0.01
CA ASP A 66 1.39 20.90 -1.37
C ASP A 66 2.90 21.21 -1.43
N LYS A 67 3.42 21.98 -0.47
CA LYS A 67 4.85 22.28 -0.36
C LYS A 67 5.70 21.03 -0.16
N LEU A 68 5.28 20.09 0.71
CA LEU A 68 5.99 18.82 0.91
C LEU A 68 6.05 18.01 -0.39
N CYS A 69 4.94 17.95 -1.13
CA CYS A 69 4.88 17.24 -2.39
C CYS A 69 5.78 17.91 -3.47
N GLU A 70 5.80 19.24 -3.55
CA GLU A 70 6.67 20.01 -4.44
C GLU A 70 8.17 19.80 -4.13
N GLU A 71 8.57 19.91 -2.86
CA GLU A 71 9.96 19.71 -2.43
C GLU A 71 10.49 18.32 -2.77
N ARG A 72 9.66 17.28 -2.64
CA ARG A 72 10.04 15.90 -2.98
C ARG A 72 10.10 15.68 -4.48
N TYR A 73 9.15 16.23 -5.22
CA TYR A 73 9.11 16.11 -6.67
C TYR A 73 10.34 16.74 -7.34
N SER A 74 10.78 17.90 -6.84
CA SER A 74 11.99 18.58 -7.33
C SER A 74 13.25 17.72 -7.21
N ARG A 75 13.36 16.88 -6.17
CA ARG A 75 14.51 16.00 -5.93
C ARG A 75 14.59 14.81 -6.89
N ASP A 76 13.45 14.24 -7.27
CA ASP A 76 13.40 13.02 -8.09
C ASP A 76 13.78 13.28 -9.57
N TYR A 77 13.83 14.55 -10.03
CA TYR A 77 13.90 14.86 -11.47
C TYR A 77 14.72 16.12 -11.84
N SER A 78 15.92 16.30 -11.30
CA SER A 78 16.71 17.53 -11.52
C SER A 78 17.03 17.87 -12.99
N TRP A 79 17.10 16.89 -13.90
CA TRP A 79 17.32 17.13 -15.34
C TRP A 79 16.01 17.36 -16.14
N MET A 80 14.84 16.98 -15.62
CA MET A 80 13.53 17.17 -16.29
C MET A 80 12.84 18.49 -15.94
N ALA A 81 13.43 19.31 -15.06
CA ALA A 81 12.93 20.63 -14.69
C ALA A 81 12.90 21.65 -15.85
N ARG A 82 13.41 21.29 -17.03
CA ARG A 82 13.52 22.16 -18.22
C ARG A 82 12.44 21.93 -19.28
N ASN A 83 11.46 21.04 -19.08
CA ASN A 83 10.37 20.83 -20.05
C ASN A 83 9.18 21.77 -19.73
N PRO A 84 8.91 22.81 -20.56
CA PRO A 84 7.89 23.81 -20.27
C PRO A 84 6.46 23.26 -20.27
N ILE A 85 6.19 22.25 -21.12
CA ILE A 85 4.87 21.57 -21.17
C ILE A 85 4.65 20.80 -19.88
N LYS A 86 5.68 20.10 -19.37
CA LYS A 86 5.59 19.36 -18.10
C LYS A 86 5.39 20.30 -16.92
N GLU A 87 6.09 21.43 -16.88
CA GLU A 87 5.90 22.46 -15.85
C GLU A 87 4.46 23.01 -15.86
N LEU A 88 3.92 23.28 -17.06
CA LEU A 88 2.54 23.71 -17.20
C LEU A 88 1.58 22.64 -16.68
N LEU A 89 1.67 21.41 -17.18
CA LEU A 89 0.70 20.35 -16.88
C LEU A 89 0.78 19.85 -15.44
N MET A 90 1.98 19.74 -14.85
CA MET A 90 2.12 19.17 -13.51
C MET A 90 2.08 20.20 -12.38
N ASN A 91 2.45 21.46 -12.64
CA ASN A 91 2.56 22.47 -11.59
C ASN A 91 1.53 23.60 -11.77
N LYS A 92 1.49 24.25 -12.93
CA LYS A 92 0.65 25.45 -13.12
C LYS A 92 -0.83 25.14 -13.31
N LEU A 93 -1.16 24.19 -14.20
CA LEU A 93 -2.54 23.88 -14.55
C LEU A 93 -3.34 23.30 -13.39
N PRO A 94 -2.81 22.38 -12.56
CA PRO A 94 -3.51 21.90 -11.37
C PRO A 94 -3.86 23.03 -10.41
N VAL A 95 -2.97 24.02 -10.24
CA VAL A 95 -3.21 25.20 -9.40
C VAL A 95 -4.32 26.07 -9.99
N MET A 96 -4.33 26.30 -11.31
CA MET A 96 -5.38 27.07 -11.99
C MET A 96 -6.77 26.40 -11.88
N LEU A 97 -6.81 25.07 -11.81
CA LEU A 97 -8.05 24.29 -11.76
C LEU A 97 -8.49 23.90 -10.34
N LYS A 98 -7.63 24.03 -9.32
CA LYS A 98 -7.80 23.46 -7.97
C LYS A 98 -9.16 23.74 -7.30
N ASN A 99 -9.72 24.92 -7.52
CA ASN A 99 -10.99 25.36 -6.91
C ASN A 99 -12.19 25.25 -7.86
N LYS A 100 -12.04 24.62 -9.02
CA LYS A 100 -13.11 24.46 -9.99
C LYS A 100 -13.97 23.24 -9.59
N PRO A 101 -15.31 23.36 -9.58
CA PRO A 101 -16.20 22.29 -9.13
C PRO A 101 -16.18 21.05 -10.05
N PHE A 102 -15.68 21.20 -11.28
CA PHE A 102 -15.54 20.12 -12.25
C PHE A 102 -14.14 19.48 -12.24
N TYR A 103 -13.17 20.02 -11.51
CA TYR A 103 -11.82 19.47 -11.49
C TYR A 103 -11.68 18.44 -10.39
N HIS A 104 -11.16 17.26 -10.70
CA HIS A 104 -11.02 16.14 -9.76
C HIS A 104 -9.55 15.81 -9.43
N GLY A 105 -8.62 16.71 -9.76
CA GLY A 105 -7.20 16.44 -9.55
C GLY A 105 -6.69 15.34 -10.46
N TYR A 106 -5.68 14.60 -10.00
CA TYR A 106 -5.25 13.38 -10.69
C TYR A 106 -6.21 12.23 -10.40
N LEU A 107 -6.78 11.65 -11.45
CA LEU A 107 -7.77 10.59 -11.35
C LEU A 107 -7.63 9.63 -12.54
N PRO A 108 -7.32 8.34 -12.32
CA PRO A 108 -7.29 7.34 -13.40
C PRO A 108 -8.64 7.16 -14.09
N LYS A 109 -8.62 6.68 -15.34
CA LYS A 109 -9.82 6.40 -16.13
C LYS A 109 -10.88 5.60 -15.36
N LEU A 110 -10.46 4.49 -14.76
CA LEU A 110 -11.37 3.58 -14.05
C LEU A 110 -12.08 4.26 -12.87
N ASP A 111 -11.37 5.13 -12.14
CA ASP A 111 -11.99 5.86 -11.02
C ASP A 111 -12.91 6.99 -11.52
N ALA A 112 -12.58 7.61 -12.65
CA ALA A 112 -13.46 8.57 -13.32
C ALA A 112 -14.77 7.93 -13.79
N GLU A 113 -14.68 6.74 -14.40
CA GLU A 113 -15.82 5.94 -14.83
C GLU A 113 -16.72 5.59 -13.64
N GLU A 114 -16.13 5.12 -12.53
CA GLU A 114 -16.88 4.75 -11.32
C GLU A 114 -17.60 5.95 -10.69
N ILE A 115 -16.97 7.13 -10.63
CA ILE A 115 -17.61 8.35 -10.12
C ILE A 115 -18.80 8.75 -11.00
N LEU A 116 -18.64 8.69 -12.32
CA LEU A 116 -19.66 9.12 -13.29
C LEU A 116 -20.78 8.09 -13.51
N LYS A 117 -20.54 6.81 -13.19
CA LYS A 117 -21.48 5.70 -13.42
C LYS A 117 -22.89 5.98 -12.90
N ASN A 118 -22.99 6.55 -11.69
CA ASN A 118 -24.25 6.83 -11.00
C ASN A 118 -24.68 8.30 -11.09
N GLN A 119 -24.06 9.09 -11.98
CA GLN A 119 -24.42 10.50 -12.21
C GLN A 119 -25.34 10.61 -13.43
N GLU A 120 -26.04 11.73 -13.57
CA GLU A 120 -26.97 11.93 -14.68
C GLU A 120 -26.23 12.18 -16.00
N ASN A 121 -26.90 11.88 -17.11
CA ASN A 121 -26.38 12.11 -18.46
C ASN A 121 -25.96 13.58 -18.66
N GLY A 122 -24.75 13.78 -19.20
CA GLY A 122 -24.09 15.09 -19.35
C GLY A 122 -23.33 15.57 -18.11
N SER A 123 -23.24 14.76 -17.05
CA SER A 123 -22.33 15.04 -15.92
C SER A 123 -20.89 14.82 -16.35
N PHE A 124 -19.98 15.68 -15.92
CA PHE A 124 -18.60 15.64 -16.41
C PHE A 124 -17.56 15.95 -15.33
N ILE A 125 -16.33 15.49 -15.59
CA ILE A 125 -15.14 15.74 -14.76
C ILE A 125 -13.95 16.10 -15.65
N VAL A 126 -13.15 17.04 -15.20
CA VAL A 126 -11.82 17.33 -15.72
C VAL A 126 -10.80 16.72 -14.76
N ARG A 127 -9.86 15.95 -15.28
CA ARG A 127 -8.87 15.20 -14.48
C ARG A 127 -7.50 15.21 -15.12
N MET A 128 -6.45 15.15 -14.30
CA MET A 128 -5.11 14.78 -14.73
C MET A 128 -5.00 13.26 -14.84
N THR A 129 -4.29 12.75 -15.85
CA THR A 129 -4.09 11.32 -16.09
C THR A 129 -2.76 11.02 -16.77
N ASN A 130 -2.26 9.79 -16.66
CA ASN A 130 -1.09 9.29 -17.38
C ASN A 130 -1.44 8.33 -18.54
N GLU A 131 -2.69 8.32 -19.00
CA GLU A 131 -3.13 7.46 -20.11
C GLU A 131 -2.38 7.72 -21.44
N CYS A 132 -1.79 8.91 -21.60
CA CYS A 132 -0.97 9.28 -22.75
C CYS A 132 0.54 9.22 -22.46
N GLY A 133 0.97 8.45 -21.45
CA GLY A 133 2.36 8.28 -21.04
C GLY A 133 2.77 9.17 -19.86
N ASP A 134 4.08 9.38 -19.70
CA ASP A 134 4.66 10.07 -18.54
C ASP A 134 4.35 11.58 -18.48
N TYR A 135 3.85 12.14 -19.58
CA TYR A 135 3.32 13.50 -19.61
C TYR A 135 1.87 13.46 -19.12
N CYS A 136 1.65 13.81 -17.85
CA CYS A 136 0.32 13.91 -17.28
C CYS A 136 -0.57 14.77 -18.19
N ALA A 137 -1.47 14.14 -18.92
CA ALA A 137 -2.41 14.79 -19.81
C ALA A 137 -3.67 15.19 -19.03
N VAL A 138 -4.44 16.10 -19.61
CA VAL A 138 -5.71 16.55 -19.07
C VAL A 138 -6.81 15.86 -19.85
N ALA A 139 -7.75 15.23 -19.17
CA ALA A 139 -8.87 14.57 -19.78
C ALA A 139 -10.20 15.16 -19.29
N LEU A 140 -11.15 15.29 -20.20
CA LEU A 140 -12.56 15.54 -19.92
C LEU A 140 -13.32 14.21 -20.04
N SER A 141 -13.81 13.69 -18.92
CA SER A 141 -14.69 12.52 -18.92
C SER A 141 -16.14 12.97 -18.76
N VAL A 142 -17.05 12.42 -19.58
CA VAL A 142 -18.46 12.80 -19.62
C VAL A 142 -19.33 11.55 -19.55
N LYS A 143 -20.29 11.53 -18.62
CA LYS A 143 -21.35 10.52 -18.60
C LYS A 143 -22.24 10.76 -19.81
N HIS A 144 -22.26 9.81 -20.73
CA HIS A 144 -23.12 9.83 -21.91
C HIS A 144 -23.90 8.53 -21.99
N GLU A 145 -25.20 8.61 -21.73
CA GLU A 145 -26.09 7.45 -21.64
C GLU A 145 -25.54 6.41 -20.65
N GLU A 146 -25.41 5.14 -21.06
CA GLU A 146 -24.89 4.06 -20.22
C GLU A 146 -23.35 4.01 -20.14
N LYS A 147 -22.64 4.90 -20.85
CA LYS A 147 -21.18 4.89 -20.94
C LYS A 147 -20.56 6.18 -20.43
N VAL A 148 -19.24 6.16 -20.29
CA VAL A 148 -18.43 7.34 -20.02
C VAL A 148 -17.51 7.54 -21.21
N VAL A 149 -17.56 8.73 -21.80
CA VAL A 149 -16.74 9.14 -22.94
C VAL A 149 -15.59 10.00 -22.43
N HIS A 150 -14.39 9.80 -22.95
CA HIS A 150 -13.18 10.49 -22.51
C HIS A 150 -12.56 11.24 -23.66
N TYR A 151 -12.38 12.55 -23.50
CA TYR A 151 -11.70 13.43 -24.43
C TYR A 151 -10.37 13.86 -23.83
N MET A 152 -9.28 13.64 -24.56
CA MET A 152 -8.00 14.25 -24.21
C MET A 152 -8.05 15.72 -24.60
N ILE A 153 -7.61 16.59 -23.69
CA ILE A 153 -7.52 18.02 -23.93
C ILE A 153 -6.07 18.32 -24.27
N ASP A 154 -5.83 18.75 -25.50
CA ASP A 154 -4.53 19.28 -25.90
C ASP A 154 -4.35 20.66 -25.28
N VAL A 155 -3.24 20.85 -24.56
CA VAL A 155 -2.90 22.12 -23.91
C VAL A 155 -1.48 22.51 -24.31
N ASN A 156 -1.34 23.68 -24.92
CA ASN A 156 -0.01 24.19 -25.29
C ASN A 156 0.66 24.92 -24.11
N ILE A 157 1.94 25.27 -24.25
CA ILE A 157 2.74 25.96 -23.21
C ILE A 157 2.14 27.26 -22.68
N ASN A 158 1.28 27.92 -23.45
CA ASN A 158 0.61 29.17 -23.07
C ASN A 158 -0.73 28.94 -22.35
N GLY A 159 -1.10 27.67 -22.10
CA GLY A 159 -2.37 27.30 -21.48
C GLY A 159 -3.58 27.29 -22.42
N ARG A 160 -3.39 27.63 -23.71
CA ARG A 160 -4.45 27.50 -24.70
C ARG A 160 -4.75 26.04 -24.93
N CYS A 161 -6.03 25.72 -25.08
CA CYS A 161 -6.46 24.34 -25.17
C CYS A 161 -7.55 24.09 -26.21
N PHE A 162 -7.62 22.85 -26.66
CA PHE A 162 -8.68 22.36 -27.54
C PHE A 162 -8.89 20.85 -27.34
N ILE A 163 -10.05 20.35 -27.80
CA ILE A 163 -10.32 18.92 -27.98
C ILE A 163 -10.44 18.62 -29.47
N ASN A 164 -11.18 19.46 -30.19
CA ASN A 164 -11.38 19.42 -31.64
C ASN A 164 -10.81 20.70 -32.27
N SER A 165 -11.49 21.30 -33.26
CA SER A 165 -10.97 22.45 -34.00
C SER A 165 -11.09 23.80 -33.26
N LEU A 166 -11.92 23.90 -32.22
CA LEU A 166 -12.11 25.14 -31.46
C LEU A 166 -11.03 25.30 -30.39
N MET A 167 -10.28 26.39 -30.46
CA MET A 167 -9.22 26.73 -29.51
C MET A 167 -9.69 27.80 -28.52
N PHE A 168 -9.36 27.60 -27.24
CA PHE A 168 -9.73 28.46 -26.12
C PHE A 168 -8.48 28.94 -25.36
N ASN A 169 -8.59 30.02 -24.60
CA ASN A 169 -7.45 30.54 -23.83
C ASN A 169 -7.19 29.74 -22.54
N SER A 170 -8.18 29.00 -22.06
CA SER A 170 -8.03 28.12 -20.90
C SER A 170 -9.05 26.97 -20.89
N VAL A 171 -8.74 25.91 -20.15
CA VAL A 171 -9.66 24.79 -19.92
C VAL A 171 -10.97 25.27 -19.28
N SER A 172 -10.91 26.27 -18.38
CA SER A 172 -12.13 26.83 -17.77
C SER A 172 -13.03 27.53 -18.79
N GLU A 173 -12.44 28.31 -19.70
CA GLU A 173 -13.19 28.99 -20.77
C GLU A 173 -13.84 27.97 -21.73
N MET A 174 -13.11 26.91 -22.09
CA MET A 174 -13.64 25.82 -22.91
C MET A 174 -14.85 25.15 -22.25
N ILE A 175 -14.75 24.80 -20.96
CA ILE A 175 -15.85 24.18 -20.21
C ILE A 175 -17.06 25.13 -20.15
N ASP A 176 -16.85 26.40 -19.82
CA ASP A 176 -17.91 27.40 -19.77
C ASP A 176 -18.63 27.55 -21.13
N TYR A 177 -17.88 27.53 -22.22
CA TYR A 177 -18.44 27.60 -23.58
C TYR A 177 -19.38 26.42 -23.88
N TYR A 178 -18.92 25.18 -23.67
CA TYR A 178 -19.73 24.00 -24.00
C TYR A 178 -20.94 23.85 -23.07
N VAL A 179 -20.81 24.21 -21.80
CA VAL A 179 -21.94 24.21 -20.85
C VAL A 179 -22.98 25.27 -21.22
N LYS A 180 -22.56 26.51 -21.51
CA LYS A 180 -23.49 27.63 -21.81
C LYS A 180 -24.14 27.51 -23.17
N SER A 181 -23.37 27.14 -24.20
CA SER A 181 -23.90 26.99 -25.56
C SER A 181 -24.74 25.73 -25.72
N GLY A 182 -24.55 24.74 -24.84
CA GLY A 182 -25.14 23.42 -24.94
C GLY A 182 -24.72 22.64 -26.17
N ARG A 183 -23.74 23.13 -26.96
CA ARG A 183 -23.26 22.47 -28.18
C ARG A 183 -22.58 21.14 -27.85
N PRO A 184 -22.68 20.14 -28.74
CA PRO A 184 -21.96 18.90 -28.53
C PRO A 184 -20.44 19.13 -28.66
N ILE A 185 -19.65 18.35 -27.93
CA ILE A 185 -18.18 18.45 -27.92
C ILE A 185 -17.63 18.08 -29.30
N ASP A 186 -18.17 17.02 -29.88
CA ASP A 186 -17.94 16.61 -31.26
C ASP A 186 -19.30 16.45 -31.98
N GLU A 187 -19.31 16.62 -33.29
CA GLU A 187 -20.56 16.57 -34.08
C GLU A 187 -21.08 15.14 -34.28
N THR A 188 -20.24 14.11 -34.05
CA THR A 188 -20.54 12.71 -34.37
C THR A 188 -21.16 11.93 -33.20
N SER A 189 -20.74 12.21 -31.97
CA SER A 189 -21.14 11.49 -30.75
C SER A 189 -22.28 12.18 -29.99
N SER A 190 -22.63 13.42 -30.36
CA SER A 190 -23.70 14.20 -29.69
C SER A 190 -23.52 14.38 -28.17
N VAL A 191 -22.30 14.17 -27.65
CA VAL A 191 -21.99 14.31 -26.22
C VAL A 191 -22.03 15.78 -25.81
N ARG A 192 -22.79 16.11 -24.76
CA ARG A 192 -23.00 17.48 -24.28
C ARG A 192 -22.65 17.61 -22.80
N LEU A 193 -22.03 18.73 -22.44
CA LEU A 193 -21.78 19.08 -21.04
C LEU A 193 -23.01 19.74 -20.44
N LYS A 194 -23.45 19.24 -19.28
CA LYS A 194 -24.57 19.83 -18.54
C LYS A 194 -24.14 20.33 -17.17
N ARG A 195 -23.42 19.52 -16.40
CA ARG A 195 -23.02 19.89 -15.03
C ARG A 195 -21.74 19.18 -14.55
N PRO A 196 -20.99 19.79 -13.62
CA PRO A 196 -19.93 19.10 -12.90
C PRO A 196 -20.46 17.87 -12.14
N ALA A 197 -19.70 16.77 -12.13
CA ALA A 197 -20.02 15.63 -11.28
C ALA A 197 -19.79 15.97 -9.79
N ARG A 198 -20.50 15.28 -8.91
CA ARG A 198 -20.31 15.44 -7.46
C ARG A 198 -19.03 14.74 -7.00
N PHE A 199 -18.32 15.36 -6.06
CA PHE A 199 -17.22 14.70 -5.35
C PHE A 199 -17.73 13.51 -4.52
N VAL A 200 -16.87 12.52 -4.37
CA VAL A 200 -17.12 11.29 -3.60
C VAL A 200 -16.37 11.34 -2.28
N GLU A 201 -16.91 10.69 -1.23
CA GLU A 201 -16.35 10.82 0.13
C GLU A 201 -14.88 10.39 0.25
N TRP A 202 -14.41 9.46 -0.60
CA TRP A 202 -13.03 8.98 -0.58
C TRP A 202 -12.06 9.91 -1.33
N GLN A 203 -12.55 10.94 -2.03
CA GLN A 203 -11.72 11.95 -2.67
C GLN A 203 -11.52 13.12 -1.69
N LEU A 204 -10.35 13.14 -1.06
CA LEU A 204 -10.05 14.01 0.07
C LEU A 204 -9.49 15.35 -0.41
N GLU A 205 -9.92 16.42 0.24
CA GLU A 205 -9.33 17.74 0.03
C GLU A 205 -8.05 17.88 0.87
N SER A 206 -6.95 18.30 0.23
CA SER A 206 -5.62 18.31 0.85
C SER A 206 -5.52 19.19 2.09
N HIS A 207 -6.34 20.24 2.19
CA HIS A 207 -6.32 21.18 3.32
C HIS A 207 -6.88 20.56 4.63
N HIS A 208 -7.57 19.42 4.54
CA HIS A 208 -7.98 18.64 5.71
C HIS A 208 -6.82 17.80 6.29
N ILE A 209 -5.67 17.73 5.63
CA ILE A 209 -4.50 16.96 6.09
C ILE A 209 -3.45 17.95 6.60
N VAL A 210 -3.16 17.87 7.90
CA VAL A 210 -2.35 18.86 8.61
C VAL A 210 -1.30 18.18 9.50
N ASN A 211 -0.44 18.95 10.16
CA ASN A 211 0.55 18.49 11.14
C ASN A 211 1.41 17.31 10.64
N LEU A 212 2.01 17.49 9.46
CA LEU A 212 2.83 16.46 8.84
C LEU A 212 4.14 16.26 9.60
N GLU A 213 4.37 15.03 10.07
CA GLU A 213 5.64 14.64 10.67
C GLU A 213 6.60 14.09 9.60
N LYS A 214 7.91 14.19 9.87
CA LYS A 214 8.94 13.65 8.97
C LYS A 214 8.79 12.13 8.81
N ASN A 215 9.17 11.62 7.62
CA ASN A 215 9.08 10.21 7.21
C ASN A 215 9.20 9.21 8.38
N ILE A 216 8.08 8.56 8.73
CA ILE A 216 8.08 7.43 9.66
C ILE A 216 8.66 6.20 8.97
N ARG A 217 8.49 6.10 7.64
CA ARG A 217 9.05 5.03 6.84
C ARG A 217 9.47 5.51 5.46
N ILE A 218 10.71 5.20 5.09
CA ILE A 218 11.23 5.39 3.74
C ILE A 218 11.20 4.04 3.04
N GLY A 219 10.56 3.96 1.87
CA GLY A 219 10.39 2.72 1.12
C GLY A 219 10.90 2.85 -0.31
N LYS A 220 11.19 1.72 -0.97
CA LYS A 220 11.64 1.72 -2.37
C LYS A 220 10.57 2.27 -3.34
N ASP A 221 9.29 1.96 -3.09
CA ASP A 221 8.18 2.30 -4.00
C ASP A 221 7.29 3.42 -3.44
N SER A 222 7.41 3.73 -2.14
CA SER A 222 6.57 4.72 -1.47
C SER A 222 7.16 5.11 -0.12
N ASP A 223 7.08 6.38 0.20
CA ASP A 223 7.31 6.89 1.56
C ASP A 223 6.01 6.90 2.35
N VAL A 224 6.12 6.85 3.67
CA VAL A 224 5.00 6.99 4.59
C VAL A 224 5.34 8.03 5.65
N ILE A 225 4.49 9.05 5.77
CA ILE A 225 4.55 10.09 6.79
C ILE A 225 3.37 9.98 7.75
N ARG A 226 3.47 10.64 8.91
CA ARG A 226 2.34 10.85 9.82
C ARG A 226 1.70 12.17 9.50
N GLY A 227 0.40 12.29 9.73
CA GLY A 227 -0.28 13.56 9.81
C GLY A 227 -1.53 13.46 10.66
N VAL A 228 -2.29 14.54 10.69
CA VAL A 228 -3.63 14.61 11.28
C VAL A 228 -4.63 14.90 10.16
N PHE A 229 -5.68 14.10 10.09
CA PHE A 229 -6.80 14.32 9.18
C PHE A 229 -7.97 14.94 9.94
N LEU A 230 -8.36 16.15 9.54
CA LEU A 230 -9.47 16.92 10.07
C LEU A 230 -10.72 16.59 9.26
N TYR A 231 -11.65 15.80 9.82
CA TYR A 231 -12.83 15.36 9.09
C TYR A 231 -14.07 15.39 9.96
N LYS A 232 -15.12 16.07 9.47
CA LYS A 232 -16.43 16.19 10.15
C LYS A 232 -16.27 16.60 11.63
N GLY A 233 -15.39 17.57 11.90
CA GLY A 233 -15.12 18.08 13.25
C GLY A 233 -14.32 17.15 14.17
N LYS A 234 -13.74 16.06 13.63
CA LYS A 234 -12.89 15.13 14.38
C LYS A 234 -11.46 15.15 13.83
N ASN A 235 -10.51 14.98 14.74
CA ASN A 235 -9.10 14.83 14.41
C ASN A 235 -8.74 13.35 14.48
N ALA A 236 -8.13 12.82 13.42
CA ALA A 236 -7.64 11.45 13.38
C ALA A 236 -6.15 11.43 13.00
N ASP A 237 -5.35 10.67 13.74
CA ASP A 237 -3.98 10.37 13.32
C ASP A 237 -4.01 9.49 12.06
N VAL A 238 -3.24 9.89 11.06
CA VAL A 238 -3.21 9.24 9.75
C VAL A 238 -1.80 8.89 9.30
N ALA A 239 -1.70 7.77 8.59
CA ALA A 239 -0.54 7.43 7.79
C ALA A 239 -0.81 7.87 6.35
N ILE A 240 0.11 8.63 5.77
CA ILE A 240 -0.03 9.18 4.42
C ILE A 240 1.05 8.52 3.57
N LYS A 241 0.60 7.72 2.61
CA LYS A 241 1.49 7.01 1.68
C LYS A 241 1.67 7.84 0.42
N ILE A 242 2.93 8.16 0.15
CA ILE A 242 3.37 9.02 -0.94
C ILE A 242 4.04 8.13 -2.00
N PRO A 243 3.50 8.04 -3.23
CA PRO A 243 4.11 7.24 -4.28
C PRO A 243 5.43 7.88 -4.72
N LEU A 244 6.52 7.11 -4.67
CA LEU A 244 7.79 7.53 -5.24
C LEU A 244 7.75 7.27 -6.75
N SER A 245 8.24 8.23 -7.53
CA SER A 245 8.36 8.03 -8.98
C SER A 245 9.45 7.03 -9.24
N SER A 246 9.15 6.01 -10.02
CA SER A 246 10.18 5.29 -10.74
C SER A 246 9.80 5.32 -12.22
N ILE A 247 10.79 5.48 -13.09
CA ILE A 247 10.61 5.49 -14.56
C ILE A 247 9.97 4.16 -15.06
N GLN A 248 10.00 3.11 -14.24
CA GLN A 248 9.56 1.76 -14.61
C GLN A 248 8.22 1.35 -14.00
N THR A 249 7.68 2.11 -13.04
CA THR A 249 6.48 1.69 -12.30
C THR A 249 5.46 2.79 -12.23
N ASP A 250 4.24 2.46 -12.63
CA ASP A 250 3.07 3.30 -12.43
C ASP A 250 2.63 3.29 -10.95
N SER A 251 3.44 3.95 -10.12
CA SER A 251 3.27 4.01 -8.67
C SER A 251 1.93 4.65 -8.27
N ILE A 252 1.34 5.47 -9.14
CA ILE A 252 0.05 6.12 -8.90
C ILE A 252 -1.09 5.15 -9.16
N ASN A 253 -1.12 4.45 -10.31
CA ASN A 253 -2.15 3.43 -10.53
C ASN A 253 -2.09 2.31 -9.49
N ILE A 254 -0.89 1.93 -9.06
CA ILE A 254 -0.67 1.01 -7.94
C ILE A 254 -1.31 1.52 -6.63
N LEU A 255 -1.28 2.82 -6.39
CA LEU A 255 -1.90 3.45 -5.21
C LEU A 255 -3.43 3.42 -5.28
N PHE A 256 -3.99 3.70 -6.46
CA PHE A 256 -5.43 3.60 -6.71
C PHE A 256 -5.94 2.17 -6.65
N ASP A 257 -5.19 1.19 -7.18
CA ASP A 257 -5.51 -0.25 -7.05
C ASP A 257 -5.66 -0.64 -5.57
N GLU A 258 -4.71 -0.22 -4.72
CA GLU A 258 -4.76 -0.45 -3.27
C GLU A 258 -5.98 0.23 -2.63
N LEU A 259 -6.29 1.47 -3.00
CA LEU A 259 -7.49 2.16 -2.50
C LEU A 259 -8.80 1.48 -2.96
N ARG A 260 -8.88 1.00 -4.20
CA ARG A 260 -10.08 0.32 -4.72
C ARG A 260 -10.37 -0.94 -3.92
N ALA A 261 -9.34 -1.71 -3.58
CA ALA A 261 -9.50 -2.86 -2.69
C ALA A 261 -9.94 -2.43 -1.28
N MET A 262 -9.39 -1.35 -0.72
CA MET A 262 -9.68 -0.91 0.65
C MET A 262 -11.04 -0.24 0.84
N ARG A 263 -11.54 0.53 -0.15
CA ARG A 263 -12.78 1.34 0.01
C ARG A 263 -14.05 0.51 0.22
N GLN A 264 -14.02 -0.76 -0.18
CA GLN A 264 -15.11 -1.72 0.03
C GLN A 264 -15.01 -2.50 1.36
N LEU A 265 -13.93 -2.30 2.13
CA LEU A 265 -13.69 -3.02 3.38
C LEU A 265 -14.20 -2.22 4.58
N LYS A 266 -15.02 -2.88 5.41
CA LYS A 266 -15.56 -2.36 6.66
C LYS A 266 -15.46 -3.46 7.73
N CYS A 267 -14.23 -3.76 8.14
CA CYS A 267 -13.93 -4.79 9.14
C CYS A 267 -12.94 -4.24 10.17
N ASN A 268 -13.15 -4.58 11.45
CA ASN A 268 -12.29 -4.15 12.56
C ASN A 268 -10.86 -4.67 12.47
N TYR A 269 -10.61 -5.70 11.65
CA TYR A 269 -9.31 -6.34 11.47
C TYR A 269 -8.68 -6.09 10.09
N THR A 270 -9.24 -5.16 9.31
CA THR A 270 -8.64 -4.66 8.06
C THR A 270 -8.25 -3.21 8.21
N LEU A 271 -7.10 -2.81 7.65
CA LEU A 271 -6.63 -1.43 7.66
C LEU A 271 -7.63 -0.53 6.95
N LYS A 272 -8.10 0.51 7.63
CA LYS A 272 -9.04 1.50 7.09
C LYS A 272 -8.34 2.52 6.22
N ALA A 273 -8.82 2.70 4.99
CA ALA A 273 -8.53 3.87 4.17
C ALA A 273 -9.54 4.98 4.47
N TYR A 274 -9.07 6.21 4.64
CA TYR A 274 -9.92 7.40 4.64
C TYR A 274 -10.21 7.85 3.21
N GLY A 275 -9.23 7.72 2.31
CA GLY A 275 -9.37 8.14 0.92
C GLY A 275 -8.03 8.52 0.29
N ILE A 276 -8.10 9.28 -0.79
CA ILE A 276 -6.95 9.81 -1.52
C ILE A 276 -7.06 11.32 -1.68
N ALA A 277 -6.00 12.04 -1.34
CA ALA A 277 -5.88 13.45 -1.71
C ALA A 277 -5.41 13.53 -3.16
N SER A 278 -6.33 13.80 -4.09
CA SER A 278 -6.04 13.82 -5.53
C SER A 278 -5.68 15.21 -6.08
N PHE A 279 -5.88 16.27 -5.29
CA PHE A 279 -5.69 17.68 -5.70
C PHE A 279 -4.28 18.22 -5.44
N THR A 280 -3.39 17.38 -4.91
CA THR A 280 -1.95 17.63 -4.78
C THR A 280 -1.25 17.36 -6.10
N CYS A 281 0.02 17.78 -6.25
CA CYS A 281 0.80 17.48 -7.46
C CYS A 281 0.99 15.96 -7.69
N ARG A 282 0.84 15.13 -6.63
CA ARG A 282 0.69 13.68 -6.72
C ARG A 282 -0.31 13.14 -5.71
N PRO A 283 -1.15 12.16 -6.11
CA PRO A 283 -2.11 11.52 -5.22
C PRO A 283 -1.49 10.94 -3.96
N LEU A 284 -2.12 11.18 -2.81
CA LEU A 284 -1.69 10.67 -1.50
C LEU A 284 -2.75 9.77 -0.87
N LEU A 285 -2.41 8.52 -0.58
CA LEU A 285 -3.34 7.60 0.10
C LEU A 285 -3.28 7.84 1.60
N VAL A 286 -4.45 8.10 2.20
CA VAL A 286 -4.59 8.39 3.62
C VAL A 286 -5.26 7.21 4.30
N THR A 287 -4.59 6.61 5.27
CA THR A 287 -5.10 5.48 6.08
C THR A 287 -5.04 5.83 7.56
N GLU A 288 -5.70 5.02 8.40
CA GLU A 288 -5.45 5.09 9.85
C GLU A 288 -3.97 4.84 10.18
N TYR A 289 -3.47 5.56 11.19
CA TYR A 289 -2.10 5.42 11.67
C TYR A 289 -1.99 4.33 12.73
N ALA A 290 -1.07 3.38 12.51
CA ALA A 290 -0.78 2.31 13.45
C ALA A 290 0.17 2.78 14.55
N ASP A 291 -0.38 3.19 15.69
CA ASP A 291 0.35 3.81 16.80
C ASP A 291 1.31 2.85 17.54
N ARG A 292 1.20 1.54 17.27
CA ARG A 292 2.11 0.49 17.76
C ARG A 292 2.97 -0.13 16.65
N GLY A 293 3.01 0.49 15.47
CA GLY A 293 3.85 0.06 14.36
C GLY A 293 3.38 -1.25 13.70
N THR A 294 4.33 -2.01 13.16
CA THR A 294 4.02 -3.26 12.46
C THR A 294 4.15 -4.47 13.39
N LEU A 295 3.37 -5.52 13.12
CA LEU A 295 3.52 -6.80 13.81
C LEU A 295 4.91 -7.41 13.59
N HIS A 296 5.55 -7.14 12.45
CA HIS A 296 6.94 -7.56 12.19
C HIS A 296 7.91 -7.01 13.23
N ASP A 297 7.85 -5.71 13.51
CA ASP A 297 8.71 -5.08 14.51
C ASP A 297 8.33 -5.57 15.91
N TYR A 298 7.03 -5.68 16.18
CA TYR A 298 6.52 -6.13 17.47
C TYR A 298 6.98 -7.55 17.85
N ILE A 299 6.95 -8.50 16.90
CA ILE A 299 7.47 -9.88 17.11
C ILE A 299 8.96 -9.87 17.48
N ARG A 300 9.75 -8.95 16.91
CA ARG A 300 11.20 -8.89 17.12
C ARG A 300 11.58 -8.25 18.46
N THR A 301 10.77 -7.30 18.93
CA THR A 301 11.13 -6.45 20.07
C THR A 301 10.40 -6.81 21.36
N ASN A 302 9.33 -7.61 21.30
CA ASN A 302 8.52 -7.94 22.46
C ASN A 302 8.42 -9.45 22.67
N ILE A 303 8.36 -9.86 23.92
CA ILE A 303 8.01 -11.22 24.31
C ILE A 303 6.48 -11.26 24.42
N MET A 304 5.84 -12.02 23.53
CA MET A 304 4.38 -12.17 23.53
C MET A 304 3.96 -13.41 24.32
N SER A 305 2.94 -13.26 25.15
CA SER A 305 2.23 -14.37 25.77
C SER A 305 1.55 -15.27 24.73
N VAL A 306 1.21 -16.49 25.13
CA VAL A 306 0.42 -17.41 24.30
C VAL A 306 -0.93 -16.81 23.92
N HIS A 307 -1.59 -16.12 24.87
CA HIS A 307 -2.84 -15.41 24.62
C HIS A 307 -2.69 -14.38 23.50
N GLU A 308 -1.67 -13.51 23.56
CA GLU A 308 -1.44 -12.49 22.54
C GLU A 308 -1.20 -13.10 21.16
N LYS A 309 -0.38 -14.15 21.09
CA LYS A 309 -0.08 -14.89 19.85
C LYS A 309 -1.36 -15.48 19.22
N LEU A 310 -2.20 -16.12 20.03
CA LEU A 310 -3.50 -16.67 19.60
C LEU A 310 -4.45 -15.55 19.17
N ARG A 311 -4.52 -14.46 19.94
CA ARG A 311 -5.37 -13.30 19.66
C ARG A 311 -5.03 -12.69 18.31
N TYR A 312 -3.76 -12.40 18.03
CA TYR A 312 -3.34 -11.85 16.74
C TYR A 312 -3.63 -12.82 15.58
N SER A 313 -3.36 -14.10 15.76
CA SER A 313 -3.66 -15.14 14.75
C SER A 313 -5.16 -15.20 14.42
N ARG A 314 -6.02 -15.19 15.44
CA ARG A 314 -7.49 -15.18 15.29
C ARG A 314 -8.00 -13.90 14.62
N GLN A 315 -7.43 -12.73 14.97
CA GLN A 315 -7.79 -11.44 14.36
C GLN A 315 -7.45 -11.41 12.86
N ILE A 316 -6.26 -11.89 12.47
CA ILE A 316 -5.89 -12.04 11.06
C ILE A 316 -6.82 -13.01 10.34
N MET A 317 -7.11 -14.18 10.93
CA MET A 317 -8.02 -15.15 10.33
C MET A 317 -9.45 -14.58 10.16
N SER A 318 -9.90 -13.74 11.10
CA SER A 318 -11.17 -13.02 10.99
C SER A 318 -11.17 -12.02 9.82
N ALA A 319 -10.04 -11.34 9.58
CA ALA A 319 -9.88 -10.48 8.42
C ALA A 319 -9.98 -11.29 7.11
N LEU A 320 -9.34 -12.44 7.03
CA LEU A 320 -9.40 -13.31 5.83
C LEU A 320 -10.80 -13.85 5.59
N LYS A 321 -11.53 -14.22 6.64
CA LYS A 321 -12.93 -14.63 6.53
C LYS A 321 -13.77 -13.51 5.93
N TYR A 322 -13.57 -12.27 6.40
CA TYR A 322 -14.25 -11.10 5.83
C TYR A 322 -13.87 -10.83 4.37
N LEU A 323 -12.60 -11.02 3.98
CA LEU A 323 -12.18 -10.89 2.58
C LEU A 323 -12.83 -11.95 1.68
N LYS A 324 -12.89 -13.20 2.15
CA LYS A 324 -13.60 -14.28 1.46
C LYS A 324 -15.08 -13.96 1.26
N ASP A 325 -15.76 -13.45 2.29
CA ASP A 325 -17.15 -12.98 2.21
C ASP A 325 -17.35 -11.84 1.18
N LYS A 326 -16.27 -11.10 0.87
CA LYS A 326 -16.23 -10.06 -0.18
C LYS A 326 -15.71 -10.55 -1.53
N ASN A 327 -15.49 -11.85 -1.67
CA ASN A 327 -14.91 -12.47 -2.86
C ASN A 327 -13.52 -11.93 -3.23
N LEU A 328 -12.69 -11.65 -2.23
CA LEU A 328 -11.36 -11.05 -2.37
C LEU A 328 -10.25 -11.98 -1.89
N ILE A 329 -9.17 -12.05 -2.66
CA ILE A 329 -7.93 -12.76 -2.32
C ILE A 329 -6.82 -11.72 -2.13
N HIS A 330 -6.15 -11.73 -0.98
CA HIS A 330 -5.18 -10.72 -0.55
C HIS A 330 -3.80 -10.87 -1.21
N ARG A 331 -3.28 -12.09 -1.31
CA ARG A 331 -2.01 -12.43 -2.02
C ARG A 331 -0.72 -11.83 -1.45
N ASN A 332 -0.76 -11.24 -0.25
CA ASN A 332 0.39 -10.52 0.34
C ASN A 332 0.33 -10.47 1.88
N ILE A 333 0.00 -11.60 2.51
CA ILE A 333 -0.11 -11.70 3.97
C ILE A 333 1.26 -12.00 4.55
N VAL A 334 1.85 -11.01 5.22
CA VAL A 334 3.13 -11.11 5.94
C VAL A 334 3.12 -10.19 7.14
N ALA A 335 4.00 -10.41 8.12
CA ALA A 335 4.05 -9.62 9.35
C ALA A 335 4.27 -8.11 9.10
N LYS A 336 5.01 -7.75 8.02
CA LYS A 336 5.26 -6.35 7.62
C LYS A 336 4.01 -5.64 7.07
N LYS A 337 2.92 -6.37 6.82
CA LYS A 337 1.63 -5.88 6.33
C LYS A 337 0.53 -5.99 7.38
N CYS A 338 0.89 -6.36 8.60
CA CYS A 338 0.00 -6.39 9.75
C CYS A 338 0.38 -5.24 10.68
N PHE A 339 -0.60 -4.43 11.07
CA PHE A 339 -0.41 -3.16 11.77
C PHE A 339 -1.11 -3.21 13.12
N LEU A 340 -0.50 -2.65 14.16
CA LEU A 340 -1.00 -2.73 15.52
C LEU A 340 -1.58 -1.38 15.97
N PHE A 341 -2.75 -1.44 16.58
CA PHE A 341 -3.54 -0.29 17.05
C PHE A 341 -3.94 -0.49 18.49
N THR A 342 -3.90 0.54 19.32
CA THR A 342 -4.52 0.48 20.66
C THR A 342 -5.37 1.72 20.97
N SER A 343 -6.39 1.54 21.79
CA SER A 343 -7.19 2.65 22.34
C SER A 343 -6.55 3.25 23.58
N SER A 344 -5.71 2.48 24.29
CA SER A 344 -5.03 2.91 25.52
C SER A 344 -3.68 2.21 25.71
N GLU A 345 -2.81 2.75 26.57
CA GLU A 345 -1.51 2.10 26.85
C GLU A 345 -1.64 0.79 27.65
N PHE A 346 -2.80 0.56 28.26
CA PHE A 346 -3.08 -0.60 29.12
C PHE A 346 -3.81 -1.73 28.38
N GLU A 347 -4.30 -1.49 27.16
CA GLU A 347 -4.96 -2.50 26.34
C GLU A 347 -3.96 -3.23 25.45
N LEU A 348 -4.18 -4.54 25.27
CA LEU A 348 -3.51 -5.29 24.23
C LEU A 348 -3.87 -4.71 22.86
N PRO A 349 -2.87 -4.44 22.00
CA PRO A 349 -3.13 -3.96 20.65
C PRO A 349 -4.07 -4.89 19.88
N THR A 350 -4.77 -4.32 18.90
CA THR A 350 -5.49 -5.05 17.86
C THR A 350 -4.66 -5.04 16.59
N VAL A 351 -4.48 -6.22 15.99
CA VAL A 351 -3.84 -6.32 14.68
C VAL A 351 -4.87 -6.12 13.56
N LYS A 352 -4.49 -5.30 12.58
CA LYS A 352 -5.23 -5.11 11.33
C LYS A 352 -4.37 -5.46 10.13
N LEU A 353 -4.95 -6.21 9.20
CA LEU A 353 -4.32 -6.57 7.94
C LEU A 353 -4.39 -5.41 6.94
N GLY A 354 -3.24 -5.04 6.37
CA GLY A 354 -3.11 -4.05 5.30
C GLY A 354 -2.31 -4.59 4.12
N GLY A 355 -1.91 -3.71 3.19
CA GLY A 355 -1.10 -4.13 2.03
C GLY A 355 -1.89 -4.73 0.87
N PHE A 356 -3.09 -4.18 0.62
CA PHE A 356 -4.07 -4.64 -0.37
C PHE A 356 -3.71 -4.35 -1.84
N ARG A 357 -2.50 -3.87 -2.12
CA ARG A 357 -2.01 -3.56 -3.48
C ARG A 357 -2.24 -4.69 -4.50
N TYR A 358 -2.06 -5.94 -4.10
CA TYR A 358 -2.18 -7.10 -4.98
C TYR A 358 -3.49 -7.86 -4.79
N CYS A 359 -4.43 -7.27 -4.04
CA CYS A 359 -5.71 -7.88 -3.79
C CYS A 359 -6.51 -7.95 -5.10
N ILE A 360 -7.14 -9.10 -5.34
CA ILE A 360 -7.93 -9.37 -6.55
C ILE A 360 -9.29 -9.92 -6.17
N SER A 361 -10.25 -9.83 -7.09
CA SER A 361 -11.47 -10.62 -6.95
C SER A 361 -11.22 -12.07 -7.35
N ALA A 362 -11.84 -13.04 -6.66
CA ALA A 362 -11.69 -14.45 -7.03
C ALA A 362 -12.27 -14.77 -8.43
N SER A 363 -13.13 -13.90 -8.98
CA SER A 363 -13.65 -14.00 -10.35
C SER A 363 -12.79 -13.28 -11.40
N GLU A 364 -11.66 -12.69 -11.00
CA GLU A 364 -10.78 -11.94 -11.91
C GLU A 364 -9.99 -12.89 -12.81
N LYS A 365 -10.10 -12.70 -14.13
CA LYS A 365 -9.42 -13.55 -15.13
C LYS A 365 -7.97 -13.12 -15.37
N ASP A 366 -7.73 -11.80 -15.40
CA ASP A 366 -6.44 -11.21 -15.73
C ASP A 366 -5.63 -10.86 -14.47
N VAL A 367 -5.10 -11.90 -13.84
CA VAL A 367 -4.42 -11.76 -12.55
C VAL A 367 -3.01 -11.18 -12.72
N LYS A 368 -2.80 -9.92 -12.33
CA LYS A 368 -1.48 -9.28 -12.25
C LYS A 368 -0.50 -10.16 -11.45
N LYS A 369 0.72 -10.37 -11.96
CA LYS A 369 1.75 -11.16 -11.25
C LYS A 369 2.23 -10.45 -9.98
N VAL A 370 2.37 -11.20 -8.89
CA VAL A 370 3.07 -10.71 -7.69
C VAL A 370 4.58 -10.68 -7.98
N PRO A 371 5.31 -9.62 -7.59
CA PRO A 371 6.76 -9.59 -7.73
C PRO A 371 7.46 -10.78 -7.07
N ARG A 372 8.47 -11.34 -7.74
CA ARG A 372 9.22 -12.53 -7.27
C ARG A 372 9.68 -12.43 -5.81
N LYS A 373 10.19 -11.26 -5.40
CA LYS A 373 10.64 -10.95 -4.03
C LYS A 373 9.56 -11.09 -2.93
N LEU A 374 8.28 -11.18 -3.30
CA LEU A 374 7.16 -11.34 -2.37
C LEU A 374 6.61 -12.78 -2.35
N LEU A 375 7.16 -13.67 -3.19
CA LEU A 375 6.69 -15.05 -3.31
C LEU A 375 7.25 -15.99 -2.24
N CYS A 376 8.21 -15.56 -1.41
CA CYS A 376 8.82 -16.43 -0.39
C CYS A 376 7.84 -16.95 0.68
N CYS A 377 6.68 -16.31 0.83
CA CYS A 377 5.60 -16.77 1.71
C CYS A 377 4.42 -17.37 0.94
N SER A 378 4.50 -17.45 -0.40
CA SER A 378 3.40 -17.89 -1.25
C SER A 378 3.36 -19.42 -1.38
N PRO A 379 2.18 -20.01 -1.64
CA PRO A 379 2.04 -21.44 -1.81
C PRO A 379 2.54 -21.93 -3.19
N PRO A 380 2.76 -23.25 -3.38
CA PRO A 380 3.33 -23.80 -4.61
C PRO A 380 2.57 -23.42 -5.90
N GLU A 381 1.24 -23.41 -5.87
CA GLU A 381 0.40 -23.06 -7.03
C GLU A 381 0.54 -21.59 -7.46
N ALA A 382 0.77 -20.71 -6.50
CA ALA A 382 0.99 -19.28 -6.73
C ALA A 382 2.39 -19.04 -7.30
N ILE A 383 3.40 -19.74 -6.78
CA ILE A 383 4.79 -19.62 -7.25
C ILE A 383 4.91 -20.09 -8.70
N LYS A 384 4.42 -21.29 -9.02
CA LYS A 384 4.60 -21.90 -10.34
C LYS A 384 3.67 -21.32 -11.40
N CYS A 385 2.38 -21.21 -11.07
CA CYS A 385 1.35 -20.96 -12.08
C CYS A 385 0.67 -19.59 -11.92
N ASN A 386 1.06 -18.77 -10.93
CA ASN A 386 0.34 -17.54 -10.55
C ASN A 386 -1.17 -17.80 -10.34
N LYS A 387 -1.52 -18.98 -9.81
CA LYS A 387 -2.90 -19.32 -9.43
C LYS A 387 -3.12 -18.94 -7.97
N TRP A 388 -4.24 -18.30 -7.69
CA TRP A 388 -4.55 -17.76 -6.37
C TRP A 388 -5.97 -18.14 -5.98
N PHE A 389 -6.11 -18.60 -4.74
CA PHE A 389 -7.38 -19.03 -4.15
C PHE A 389 -7.48 -18.50 -2.71
N PHE A 390 -8.63 -18.65 -2.07
CA PHE A 390 -8.76 -18.32 -0.64
C PHE A 390 -7.83 -19.19 0.22
N GLU A 391 -7.60 -20.43 -0.22
CA GLU A 391 -6.67 -21.39 0.36
C GLU A 391 -5.21 -20.97 0.18
N SER A 392 -4.91 -20.11 -0.79
CA SER A 392 -3.58 -19.50 -0.92
C SER A 392 -3.34 -18.47 0.19
N ASP A 393 -4.34 -17.67 0.53
CA ASP A 393 -4.26 -16.76 1.68
C ASP A 393 -4.20 -17.55 3.01
N LEU A 394 -4.89 -18.69 3.09
CA LEU A 394 -4.80 -19.59 4.25
C LEU A 394 -3.37 -20.11 4.45
N TRP A 395 -2.68 -20.53 3.39
CA TRP A 395 -1.24 -20.87 3.43
C TRP A 395 -0.42 -19.69 3.95
N MET A 396 -0.55 -18.50 3.37
CA MET A 396 0.24 -17.34 3.79
C MET A 396 -0.05 -16.94 5.25
N SER A 397 -1.28 -17.11 5.71
CA SER A 397 -1.66 -16.89 7.12
C SER A 397 -0.96 -17.86 8.07
N SER A 398 -0.76 -19.11 7.65
CA SER A 398 -0.02 -20.11 8.44
C SER A 398 1.46 -19.78 8.56
N MET A 399 2.06 -19.22 7.51
CA MET A 399 3.43 -18.71 7.53
C MET A 399 3.56 -17.56 8.53
N LEU A 400 2.56 -16.68 8.58
CA LEU A 400 2.49 -15.61 9.57
C LEU A 400 2.28 -16.15 10.99
N MET A 401 1.40 -17.13 11.19
CA MET A 401 1.20 -17.80 12.49
C MET A 401 2.52 -18.41 12.96
N TRP A 402 3.24 -19.12 12.10
CA TRP A 402 4.57 -19.65 12.41
C TRP A 402 5.52 -18.54 12.89
N SER A 403 5.56 -17.38 12.20
CA SER A 403 6.37 -16.25 12.63
C SER A 403 5.97 -15.67 13.99
N ILE A 404 4.66 -15.54 14.25
CA ILE A 404 4.12 -15.05 15.53
C ILE A 404 4.56 -15.95 16.67
N PHE A 405 4.49 -17.26 16.47
CA PHE A 405 4.71 -18.20 17.54
C PHE A 405 6.19 -18.50 17.81
N THR A 406 7.02 -18.54 16.76
CA THR A 406 8.45 -18.84 16.86
C THR A 406 9.32 -17.60 17.08
N GLY A 407 8.81 -16.40 16.79
CA GLY A 407 9.59 -15.16 16.84
C GLY A 407 10.43 -14.90 15.57
N TYR A 408 10.48 -15.84 14.63
CA TYR A 408 11.25 -15.68 13.39
C TYR A 408 10.41 -15.02 12.29
N VAL A 409 10.83 -13.83 11.86
CA VAL A 409 10.05 -12.99 10.93
C VAL A 409 10.51 -13.06 9.46
N HIS A 410 11.38 -14.01 9.12
CA HIS A 410 11.88 -14.25 7.76
C HIS A 410 11.73 -15.74 7.42
N PRO A 411 10.53 -16.19 7.05
CA PRO A 411 10.32 -17.57 6.63
C PRO A 411 11.06 -17.83 5.32
N PHE A 412 11.68 -19.01 5.18
CA PHE A 412 12.41 -19.42 3.97
C PHE A 412 13.44 -18.37 3.52
N ARG A 413 14.17 -17.78 4.49
CA ARG A 413 15.12 -16.69 4.24
C ARG A 413 16.17 -17.06 3.20
N GLU A 414 16.62 -18.31 3.22
CA GLU A 414 17.58 -18.90 2.30
C GLU A 414 17.13 -18.87 0.83
N PHE A 415 15.82 -18.73 0.58
CA PHE A 415 15.25 -18.66 -0.78
C PHE A 415 14.88 -17.23 -1.22
N VAL A 416 15.11 -16.20 -0.40
CA VAL A 416 14.61 -14.83 -0.69
C VAL A 416 15.31 -14.20 -1.90
N ASP A 417 16.61 -14.45 -2.04
CA ASP A 417 17.44 -13.91 -3.12
C ASP A 417 17.61 -14.90 -4.30
N ASP A 418 17.03 -16.09 -4.16
CA ASP A 418 17.08 -17.18 -5.15
C ASP A 418 15.93 -17.10 -6.17
N ASP A 419 16.00 -17.94 -7.21
CA ASP A 419 14.85 -18.19 -8.07
C ASP A 419 13.70 -18.79 -7.22
N PRO A 420 12.50 -18.19 -7.22
CA PRO A 420 11.32 -18.74 -6.52
C PRO A 420 11.03 -20.22 -6.85
N MET A 421 11.48 -20.71 -8.01
CA MET A 421 11.37 -22.12 -8.36
C MET A 421 12.13 -23.06 -7.41
N ASN A 422 13.22 -22.62 -6.79
CA ASN A 422 13.93 -23.40 -5.77
C ASN A 422 13.04 -23.70 -4.57
N LEU A 423 12.34 -22.67 -4.08
CA LEU A 423 11.35 -22.83 -3.01
C LEU A 423 10.21 -23.75 -3.45
N TYR A 424 9.71 -23.60 -4.67
CA TYR A 424 8.67 -24.49 -5.21
C TYR A 424 9.11 -25.97 -5.17
N TYR A 425 10.31 -26.30 -5.65
CA TYR A 425 10.80 -27.69 -5.62
C TYR A 425 11.04 -28.20 -4.20
N TYR A 426 11.51 -27.33 -3.29
CA TYR A 426 11.64 -27.67 -1.88
C TYR A 426 10.30 -28.05 -1.25
N LEU A 427 9.26 -27.24 -1.47
CA LEU A 427 7.91 -27.48 -0.96
C LEU A 427 7.27 -28.75 -1.56
N LEU A 428 7.54 -29.06 -2.83
CA LEU A 428 7.07 -30.30 -3.48
C LEU A 428 7.66 -31.57 -2.87
N LYS A 429 8.86 -31.51 -2.30
CA LYS A 429 9.47 -32.62 -1.56
C LYS A 429 8.85 -32.83 -0.16
N GLY A 430 7.75 -32.13 0.14
CA GLY A 430 7.08 -32.18 1.45
C GLY A 430 7.78 -31.37 2.53
N GLN A 431 8.85 -30.64 2.20
CA GLN A 431 9.60 -29.87 3.18
C GLN A 431 8.83 -28.62 3.62
N ARG A 432 8.93 -28.27 4.91
CA ARG A 432 8.22 -27.16 5.55
C ARG A 432 9.15 -26.45 6.54
N LEU A 433 8.70 -25.31 7.07
CA LEU A 433 9.43 -24.62 8.13
C LEU A 433 9.53 -25.50 9.38
N PRO A 434 10.67 -25.47 10.09
CA PRO A 434 10.81 -26.24 11.32
C PRO A 434 9.86 -25.70 12.40
N MET A 435 9.15 -26.61 13.06
CA MET A 435 8.29 -26.30 14.20
C MET A 435 9.05 -26.53 15.49
N SER A 436 8.98 -25.60 16.44
CA SER A 436 9.50 -25.83 17.78
C SER A 436 8.61 -26.87 18.49
N THR A 437 9.25 -27.80 19.22
CA THR A 437 8.55 -28.76 20.10
C THR A 437 7.76 -28.07 21.21
N ASP A 438 8.13 -26.84 21.56
CA ASP A 438 7.48 -26.06 22.61
C ASP A 438 6.19 -25.37 22.14
N LEU A 439 5.85 -25.50 20.85
CA LEU A 439 4.62 -24.94 20.30
C LEU A 439 3.41 -25.78 20.73
N LEU A 440 2.29 -25.13 21.05
CA LEU A 440 1.03 -25.82 21.34
C LEU A 440 0.67 -26.82 20.22
N PRO A 441 0.40 -28.10 20.54
CA PRO A 441 0.11 -29.13 19.53
C PRO A 441 -1.02 -28.75 18.57
N ASP A 442 -2.09 -28.14 19.07
CA ASP A 442 -3.20 -27.70 18.23
C ASP A 442 -2.80 -26.59 17.25
N VAL A 443 -1.90 -25.68 17.66
CA VAL A 443 -1.36 -24.65 16.77
C VAL A 443 -0.48 -25.28 15.69
N GLN A 444 0.33 -26.29 16.06
CA GLN A 444 1.12 -27.06 15.08
C GLN A 444 0.22 -27.75 14.06
N LEU A 445 -0.89 -28.35 14.50
CA LEU A 445 -1.86 -29.02 13.64
C LEU A 445 -2.52 -28.04 12.67
N ILE A 446 -2.97 -26.87 13.16
CA ILE A 446 -3.57 -25.83 12.31
C ILE A 446 -2.59 -25.37 11.23
N ILE A 447 -1.34 -25.05 11.61
CA ILE A 447 -0.33 -24.60 10.65
C ILE A 447 -0.02 -25.70 9.63
N SER A 448 0.22 -26.93 10.08
CA SER A 448 0.52 -28.07 9.20
C SER A 448 -0.61 -28.34 8.21
N GLN A 449 -1.86 -28.29 8.65
CA GLN A 449 -3.02 -28.43 7.78
C GLN A 449 -3.07 -27.31 6.73
N CYS A 450 -2.94 -26.04 7.14
CA CYS A 450 -2.94 -24.90 6.23
C CYS A 450 -1.77 -24.92 5.23
N GLN A 451 -0.70 -25.67 5.53
CA GLN A 451 0.47 -25.87 4.67
C GLN A 451 0.40 -27.17 3.84
N ALA A 452 -0.77 -27.77 3.68
CA ALA A 452 -0.94 -28.87 2.74
C ALA A 452 -0.58 -28.42 1.30
N THR A 453 0.15 -29.28 0.56
CA THR A 453 0.63 -28.96 -0.79
C THR A 453 -0.54 -28.64 -1.73
N ASN A 454 -1.55 -29.50 -1.72
CA ASN A 454 -2.77 -29.32 -2.50
C ASN A 454 -3.71 -28.31 -1.78
N PRO A 455 -4.18 -27.26 -2.46
CA PRO A 455 -5.08 -26.27 -1.88
C PRO A 455 -6.34 -26.86 -1.20
N SER A 456 -6.97 -27.89 -1.79
CA SER A 456 -8.20 -28.48 -1.25
C SER A 456 -8.02 -29.11 0.13
N ASP A 457 -6.80 -29.53 0.46
CA ASP A 457 -6.50 -30.27 1.68
C ASP A 457 -6.18 -29.32 2.85
N ARG A 458 -6.10 -28.01 2.59
CA ARG A 458 -5.79 -26.98 3.60
C ARG A 458 -6.91 -26.72 4.59
N GLY A 459 -8.11 -27.27 4.32
CA GLY A 459 -9.32 -26.95 5.06
C GLY A 459 -9.84 -25.56 4.71
N THR A 460 -10.77 -25.04 5.54
CA THR A 460 -11.40 -23.74 5.30
C THR A 460 -10.94 -22.68 6.30
N ILE A 461 -11.04 -21.41 5.89
CA ILE A 461 -10.77 -20.25 6.75
C ILE A 461 -11.66 -20.31 8.01
N GLU A 462 -12.91 -20.72 7.86
CA GLU A 462 -13.89 -20.85 8.94
C GLU A 462 -13.46 -21.90 9.97
N MET A 463 -12.97 -23.06 9.52
CA MET A 463 -12.48 -24.11 10.42
C MET A 463 -11.24 -23.66 11.19
N ALA A 464 -10.28 -23.01 10.52
CA ALA A 464 -9.09 -22.49 11.17
C ALA A 464 -9.44 -21.39 12.19
N LEU A 465 -10.38 -20.51 11.84
CA LEU A 465 -10.88 -19.46 12.74
C LEU A 465 -11.57 -20.03 13.99
N GLN A 466 -12.40 -21.06 13.81
CA GLN A 466 -13.09 -21.72 14.91
C GLN A 466 -12.09 -22.35 15.88
N ARG A 467 -11.10 -23.10 15.38
CA ARG A 467 -10.07 -23.72 16.22
C ARG A 467 -9.25 -22.68 16.98
N LEU A 468 -8.85 -21.58 16.32
CA LEU A 468 -8.14 -20.48 16.98
C LEU A 468 -8.99 -19.79 18.06
N THR A 469 -10.31 -19.70 17.85
CA THR A 469 -11.23 -19.16 18.85
C THR A 469 -11.28 -20.05 20.09
N VAL A 470 -11.48 -21.36 19.91
CA VAL A 470 -11.49 -22.34 21.02
C VAL A 470 -10.17 -22.30 21.81
N LEU A 471 -9.04 -22.23 21.10
CA LEU A 471 -7.72 -22.13 21.76
C LEU A 471 -7.53 -20.82 22.52
N LEU A 472 -8.03 -19.71 21.99
CA LEU A 472 -7.95 -18.43 22.67
C LEU A 472 -8.79 -18.43 23.96
N ASP A 473 -9.97 -19.04 23.92
CA ASP A 473 -10.86 -19.16 25.08
C ASP A 473 -10.25 -20.05 26.17
N SER A 474 -9.50 -21.09 25.80
CA SER A 474 -8.79 -21.95 26.75
C SER A 474 -7.49 -21.32 27.31
N HIS A 475 -7.02 -20.22 26.74
CA HIS A 475 -5.84 -19.49 27.19
C HIS A 475 -6.19 -18.02 27.49
N PRO A 476 -7.03 -17.74 28.50
CA PRO A 476 -7.48 -16.39 28.80
C PRO A 476 -6.32 -15.46 29.18
N TYR A 477 -6.49 -14.16 28.94
CA TYR A 477 -5.47 -13.18 29.30
C TYR A 477 -5.39 -13.15 30.83
N PRO A 478 -4.19 -13.12 31.43
CA PRO A 478 -4.07 -13.03 32.88
C PRO A 478 -4.78 -11.75 33.33
N LYS A 479 -5.89 -11.89 34.05
CA LYS A 479 -6.43 -10.75 34.79
C LYS A 479 -5.42 -10.49 35.89
N GLU A 480 -4.74 -9.35 35.86
CA GLU A 480 -4.07 -8.85 37.07
C GLU A 480 -5.16 -8.79 38.13
N ASN A 481 -5.07 -9.68 39.13
CA ASN A 481 -5.88 -9.56 40.32
C ASN A 481 -5.55 -8.19 40.90
N SER A 482 -6.51 -7.27 40.84
CA SER A 482 -6.49 -6.02 41.59
C SER A 482 -6.26 -6.38 43.06
N LYS A 483 -5.01 -6.25 43.51
CA LYS A 483 -4.62 -6.27 44.91
C LYS A 483 -4.42 -4.85 45.37
#